data_AF-A0A965NL33-F1
#
_entry.id   AF-A0A965NL33-F1
#
_cell.length_a   1.000
_cell.length_b   1.000
_cell.length_c   1.000
_cell.angle_alpha   90.00
_cell.angle_beta   90.00
_cell.angle_gamma   90.00
#
_symmetry.space_group_name_H-M   'P 1'
#
loop_
_entity.id
_entity.type
_entity.pdbx_description
1 polymer ?
#
loop_
_entity_poly.entity_id
_entity_poly.type
_entity_poly.pdbx_seq_one_letter_code
_entity_poly.pdbx_strand_id
1 'polypeptide(L)' 'PFPLLADSEKKVVTAFKVKTNFGFASRSAYLFHNGVCVMADYEGHTGDQAAEVIQFLQQKK' A
#
# COMPACT_ATOMS: atom_id res chain seq x y z
N PRO A 1 -9.17 -12.10 8.05
CA PRO A 1 -9.60 -12.09 6.63
C PRO A 1 -9.45 -10.69 6.03
N PHE A 2 -8.62 -10.54 4.98
CA PHE A 2 -8.34 -9.24 4.36
C PHE A 2 -9.46 -8.90 3.36
N PRO A 3 -10.26 -7.84 3.60
CA PRO A 3 -11.33 -7.47 2.68
C PRO A 3 -10.76 -7.02 1.33
N LEU A 4 -11.34 -7.52 0.25
CA LEU A 4 -10.99 -7.08 -1.10
C LEU A 4 -11.84 -5.88 -1.46
N LEU A 5 -11.17 -4.78 -1.82
CA LEU A 5 -11.81 -3.54 -2.26
C LEU A 5 -11.53 -3.37 -3.76
N ALA A 6 -12.59 -3.31 -4.57
CA ALA A 6 -12.47 -3.09 -6.00
C ALA A 6 -12.37 -1.60 -6.31
N ASP A 7 -11.30 -1.17 -6.98
CA ASP A 7 -11.14 0.19 -7.51
C ASP A 7 -11.58 0.26 -8.99
N SER A 8 -12.84 -0.12 -9.27
CA SER A 8 -13.35 -0.23 -10.64
C SER A 8 -13.32 1.08 -11.42
N GLU A 9 -13.46 2.22 -10.72
CA GLU A 9 -13.40 3.56 -11.30
C GLU A 9 -11.99 4.17 -11.27
N LYS A 10 -10.97 3.43 -10.80
CA LYS A 10 -9.57 3.88 -10.68
C LYS A 10 -9.37 5.13 -9.82
N LYS A 11 -10.31 5.42 -8.92
CA LYS A 11 -10.30 6.61 -8.05
C LYS A 11 -9.16 6.53 -7.05
N VAL A 12 -8.95 5.36 -6.45
CA VAL A 12 -7.90 5.14 -5.44
C VAL A 12 -6.51 5.20 -6.09
N VAL A 13 -6.31 4.45 -7.17
CA VAL A 13 -5.06 4.45 -7.96
C VAL A 13 -4.67 5.86 -8.40
N THR A 14 -5.65 6.66 -8.85
CA THR A 14 -5.43 8.05 -9.27
C THR A 14 -5.06 8.95 -8.09
N ALA A 15 -5.81 8.88 -6.98
CA ALA A 15 -5.56 9.71 -5.79
C ALA A 15 -4.17 9.47 -5.19
N PHE A 16 -3.72 8.22 -5.21
CA PHE A 16 -2.42 7.80 -4.69
C PHE A 16 -1.29 7.89 -5.71
N LYS A 17 -1.59 8.31 -6.95
CA LYS A 17 -0.63 8.42 -8.06
C LYS A 17 0.18 7.12 -8.27
N VAL A 18 -0.46 5.97 -8.06
CA VAL A 18 0.19 4.67 -8.23
C VAL A 18 0.55 4.49 -9.70
N LYS A 19 1.78 4.02 -9.98
CA LYS A 19 2.20 3.73 -11.35
C LYS A 19 1.27 2.68 -11.95
N THR A 20 0.82 2.89 -13.18
CA THR A 20 -0.02 1.94 -13.90
C THR A 20 0.70 1.40 -15.12
N ASN A 21 0.79 0.08 -15.24
CA ASN A 21 1.36 -0.60 -16.41
C ASN A 21 0.24 -1.43 -17.09
N PHE A 22 0.07 -1.26 -18.40
CA PHE A 22 -0.97 -1.97 -19.18
C PHE A 22 -2.39 -1.88 -18.59
N GLY A 23 -2.72 -0.76 -17.92
CA GLY A 23 -4.03 -0.55 -17.30
C GLY A 23 -4.21 -1.14 -15.91
N PHE A 24 -3.21 -1.84 -15.37
CA PHE A 24 -3.19 -2.37 -14.01
C PHE A 24 -2.33 -1.50 -13.08
N ALA A 25 -2.71 -1.39 -11.82
CA ALA A 25 -1.89 -0.76 -10.80
C ALA A 25 -0.63 -1.60 -10.54
N SER A 26 0.52 -0.93 -10.43
CA SER A 26 1.73 -1.54 -9.87
C SER A 26 1.48 -1.96 -8.43
N ARG A 27 2.20 -2.99 -7.99
CA ARG A 27 2.10 -3.50 -6.62
C ARG A 27 2.65 -2.46 -5.66
N SER A 28 1.89 -2.17 -4.60
CA SER A 28 2.28 -1.21 -3.57
C SER A 28 1.62 -1.58 -2.25
N ALA A 29 2.20 -1.15 -1.13
CA ALA A 29 1.63 -1.31 0.20
C ALA A 29 1.66 0.01 0.98
N TYR A 30 0.66 0.22 1.83
CA TYR A 30 0.52 1.44 2.63
C TYR A 30 0.14 1.07 4.06
N LEU A 31 0.72 1.78 5.03
CA LEU A 31 0.30 1.71 6.43
C LEU A 31 -0.37 3.03 6.82
N PHE A 32 -1.63 2.94 7.23
CA PHE A 32 -2.40 4.05 7.77
C PHE A 32 -2.55 3.91 9.28
N HIS A 33 -2.36 5.02 10.00
CA HIS A 33 -2.62 5.12 11.44
C HIS A 33 -3.36 6.42 11.73
N ASN A 34 -4.54 6.33 12.36
CA ASN A 34 -5.43 7.47 12.63
C ASN A 34 -5.74 8.32 11.38
N GLY A 35 -5.96 7.67 10.24
CA GLY A 35 -6.25 8.34 8.97
C GLY A 35 -5.03 8.96 8.26
N VAL A 36 -3.84 8.86 8.85
CA VAL A 36 -2.59 9.38 8.27
C VAL A 36 -1.78 8.24 7.68
N CYS A 37 -1.30 8.39 6.45
CA CYS A 37 -0.35 7.45 5.85
C CYS A 37 1.02 7.62 6.52
N VAL A 38 1.47 6.60 7.25
CA VAL A 38 2.74 6.64 8.00
C VAL A 38 3.86 5.87 7.31
N MET A 39 3.55 5.01 6.34
CA MET A 39 4.51 4.29 5.51
C MET A 39 3.90 3.98 4.14
N ALA A 40 4.71 4.06 3.09
CA ALA A 40 4.35 3.68 1.73
C ALA A 40 5.51 2.91 1.06
N ASP A 41 5.21 1.72 0.56
CA ASP A 41 6.09 0.90 -0.29
C ASP A 41 5.58 1.01 -1.74
N TYR A 42 6.37 1.66 -2.59
CA TYR A 42 6.08 1.87 -4.01
C TYR A 42 6.76 0.85 -4.94
N GLU A 43 7.71 0.07 -4.42
CA GLU A 43 8.48 -0.91 -5.20
C GLU A 43 7.82 -2.30 -5.16
N GLY A 44 6.98 -2.54 -4.16
CA GLY A 44 6.09 -3.70 -4.13
C GLY A 44 6.84 -4.97 -3.76
N HIS A 45 7.33 -5.01 -2.53
CA HIS A 45 8.03 -6.16 -1.96
C HIS A 45 7.08 -7.35 -1.72
N THR A 46 7.09 -8.34 -2.62
CA THR A 46 6.14 -9.46 -2.53
C THR A 46 6.34 -10.44 -1.39
N GLY A 47 7.55 -10.49 -0.81
CA GLY A 47 7.93 -11.54 0.14
C GLY A 47 7.84 -11.13 1.60
N ASP A 48 8.05 -9.86 1.90
CA ASP A 48 8.42 -9.36 3.22
C ASP A 48 7.69 -8.07 3.63
N GLN A 49 6.74 -7.57 2.84
CA GLN A 49 5.88 -6.42 3.17
C GLN A 49 5.31 -6.46 4.60
N ALA A 50 4.82 -7.62 5.04
CA ALA A 50 4.30 -7.77 6.40
C ALA A 50 5.39 -7.62 7.47
N ALA A 51 6.60 -8.11 7.20
CA ALA A 51 7.73 -8.01 8.11
C ALA A 51 8.23 -6.56 8.21
N GLU A 52 8.30 -5.82 7.10
CA GLU A 52 8.66 -4.39 7.08
C GLU A 52 7.68 -3.54 7.89
N VAL A 53 6.37 -3.78 7.71
CA VAL A 53 5.32 -3.12 8.51
C VAL A 53 5.54 -3.36 10.00
N ILE A 54 5.84 -4.60 10.40
CA ILE A 54 6.08 -4.95 11.80
C ILE A 54 7.34 -4.27 12.33
N GLN A 55 8.44 -4.29 11.58
CA GLN A 55 9.68 -3.62 11.96
C GLN A 55 9.49 -2.11 12.13
N PHE A 56 8.79 -1.47 11.20
CA PHE A 56 8.46 -0.05 11.28
C PHE A 56 7.66 0.29 12.54
N LEU A 57 6.67 -0.53 12.89
CA LEU A 57 5.88 -0.36 14.10
C LEU A 57 6.70 -0.57 15.39
N GLN A 58 7.70 -1.45 15.35
CA GLN A 58 8.61 -1.69 16.49
C GLN A 58 9.59 -0.53 16.71
N GLN A 59 10.07 0.12 15.65
CA GLN A 59 10.98 1.28 15.73
C GLN A 59 10.28 2.55 16.23
N LYS A 60 8.95 2.61 16.19
CA LYS A 60 8.15 3.75 16.69
C LYS A 60 7.83 3.68 18.20
N LYS A 61 8.24 2.63 18.90
CA LYS A 61 8.15 2.54 20.37
C LYS A 61 9.31 3.28 21.04
#